data_AF-A0A659MBI1-F1
#
_entry.id   AF-A0A659MBI1-F1
#
_cell.length_a   1.000
_cell.length_b   1.000
_cell.length_c   1.000
_cell.angle_alpha   90.00
_cell.angle_beta   90.00
_cell.angle_gamma   90.00
#
_symmetry.space_group_name_H-M   'P 1'
#
loop_
_entity.id
_entity.type
_entity.pdbx_description
1 polymer ?
#
loop_
_entity_poly.entity_id
_entity_poly.type
_entity_poly.pdbx_seq_one_letter_code
_entity_poly.pdbx_strand_id
1 'polypeptide(L)'
;MNICVNSLYRLSISQFHSLYAGDVSNETLALLFSAVENGDQNCIDLLCNLALRNDELGHRVEKFLFDLFSGRSSGSPDIDKKINQACLVLYQIANNDITKNNTEWKKLHAPSRLLYMAGSATTDLSKKIEIAHKIMGDQFAQTDQEQVGVENLWCSARMLSSDELAAATLGLVQESPLLSVNYPIGLIHPTTKENILRTQLLEKIAQSGLCENEIFLINTGDHWLLCLFYKLAEKIKCLIFNSYHDLNENTKQEIIEAAKIAGISENEDVDFIEMNLQNDVPNGCGLFCYHAIQLLSNAGQNDPVTTLREFAENFLTLPVEEQTLFNTQTRRQIYEYSLQ
;
A
#
# COMPACT_ATOMS: atom_id res chain seq x y z
N MET A 1 -8.70 -48.54 9.60
CA MET A 1 -8.58 -48.04 8.22
C MET A 1 -7.42 -47.05 8.25
N ASN A 2 -6.25 -47.43 7.75
CA ASN A 2 -5.07 -46.55 7.74
C ASN A 2 -5.34 -45.44 6.72
N ILE A 3 -5.59 -44.23 7.21
CA ILE A 3 -5.67 -43.05 6.35
C ILE A 3 -4.24 -42.84 5.84
N CYS A 4 -4.00 -43.16 4.57
CA CYS A 4 -2.73 -42.86 3.93
C CYS A 4 -2.63 -41.33 3.81
N VAL A 5 -1.73 -40.73 4.57
CA VAL A 5 -1.44 -39.29 4.56
C VAL A 5 -0.26 -39.05 3.63
N ASN A 6 -0.38 -38.08 2.73
CA ASN A 6 0.78 -37.54 2.03
C ASN A 6 1.65 -36.81 3.05
N SER A 7 2.75 -37.43 3.46
CA SER A 7 3.63 -36.93 4.53
C SER A 7 4.24 -35.57 4.22
N LEU A 8 4.31 -35.17 2.95
CA LEU A 8 4.84 -33.87 2.52
C LEU A 8 3.89 -32.71 2.82
N TYR A 9 2.58 -32.93 2.76
CA TYR A 9 1.57 -31.87 2.88
C TYR A 9 0.61 -32.07 4.06
N ARG A 10 0.77 -33.17 4.81
CA ARG A 10 -0.13 -33.60 5.90
C ARG A 10 -1.61 -33.72 5.49
N LEU A 11 -1.87 -33.90 4.19
CA LEU A 11 -3.18 -34.13 3.61
C LEU A 11 -3.42 -35.62 3.39
N SER A 12 -4.66 -36.09 3.51
CA SER A 12 -5.03 -37.42 2.99
C SER A 12 -4.91 -37.45 1.46
N ILE A 13 -4.82 -38.65 0.87
CA ILE A 13 -4.80 -38.82 -0.59
C ILE A 13 -6.04 -38.15 -1.25
N SER A 14 -7.22 -38.29 -0.65
CA SER A 14 -8.44 -37.68 -1.20
C SER A 14 -8.40 -36.15 -1.15
N GLN A 15 -7.87 -35.58 -0.06
CA GLN A 15 -7.68 -34.13 0.07
C GLN A 15 -6.68 -33.59 -0.96
N PHE A 16 -5.57 -34.30 -1.17
CA PHE A 16 -4.59 -33.91 -2.18
C PHE A 16 -5.16 -33.92 -3.59
N HIS A 17 -5.92 -34.95 -3.96
CA HIS A 17 -6.56 -35.01 -5.29
C HIS A 17 -7.63 -33.94 -5.47
N SER A 18 -8.37 -33.55 -4.41
CA SER A 18 -9.37 -32.48 -4.51
C SER A 18 -8.79 -31.11 -4.89
N LEU A 19 -7.50 -30.87 -4.60
CA LEU A 19 -6.81 -29.62 -4.98
C LEU A 19 -6.85 -29.34 -6.48
N TYR A 20 -6.93 -30.39 -7.29
CA TYR A 20 -6.96 -30.32 -8.76
C TYR A 20 -8.31 -30.68 -9.36
N ALA A 21 -9.29 -31.10 -8.55
CA ALA A 21 -10.59 -31.63 -9.01
C ALA A 21 -11.74 -30.61 -8.96
N GLY A 22 -11.48 -29.39 -8.47
CA GLY A 22 -12.46 -28.28 -8.48
C GLY A 22 -12.67 -27.70 -7.08
N ASP A 23 -13.50 -28.36 -6.27
CA ASP A 23 -13.88 -27.90 -4.95
C ASP A 23 -12.91 -28.39 -3.86
N VAL A 24 -12.19 -27.46 -3.25
CA VAL A 24 -11.34 -27.73 -2.08
C VAL A 24 -12.10 -27.38 -0.82
N SER A 25 -12.18 -28.33 0.12
CA SER A 25 -12.89 -28.10 1.39
C SER A 25 -12.21 -27.02 2.23
N ASN A 26 -13.00 -26.25 2.98
CA ASN A 26 -12.47 -25.20 3.87
C ASN A 26 -11.51 -25.77 4.93
N GLU A 27 -11.74 -27.00 5.39
CA GLU A 27 -10.86 -27.68 6.35
C GLU A 27 -9.50 -28.01 5.72
N THR A 28 -9.49 -28.44 4.46
CA THR A 28 -8.27 -28.74 3.71
C THR A 28 -7.45 -27.47 3.49
N LEU A 29 -8.11 -26.36 3.15
CA LEU A 29 -7.45 -25.05 3.03
C LEU A 29 -6.91 -24.54 4.37
N ALA A 30 -7.66 -24.67 5.46
CA ALA A 30 -7.20 -24.26 6.78
C ALA A 30 -5.94 -25.02 7.22
N LEU A 31 -5.85 -26.32 6.92
CA LEU A 31 -4.65 -27.12 7.18
C LEU A 31 -3.43 -26.62 6.38
N LEU A 32 -3.63 -26.30 5.09
CA LEU A 32 -2.57 -25.76 4.24
C LEU A 32 -2.13 -24.36 4.70
N PHE A 33 -3.08 -23.48 5.03
CA PHE A 33 -2.79 -22.13 5.52
C PHE A 33 -1.99 -22.18 6.82
N SER A 34 -2.41 -23.01 7.77
CA SER A 34 -1.66 -23.19 9.02
C SER A 34 -0.26 -23.75 8.79
N ALA A 35 -0.08 -24.68 7.85
CA ALA A 35 1.25 -25.18 7.51
C ALA A 35 2.15 -24.08 6.90
N VAL A 36 1.57 -23.24 6.03
CA VAL A 36 2.28 -22.10 5.44
C VAL A 36 2.64 -21.03 6.47
N GLU A 37 1.73 -20.67 7.39
CA GLU A 37 2.01 -19.75 8.50
C GLU A 37 3.19 -20.23 9.35
N ASN A 38 3.33 -21.54 9.53
CA ASN A 38 4.45 -22.18 10.22
C ASN A 38 5.73 -22.31 9.36
N GLY A 39 5.72 -21.82 8.12
CA GLY A 39 6.87 -21.75 7.24
C GLY A 39 7.20 -23.06 6.50
N ASP A 40 6.23 -23.97 6.33
CA ASP A 40 6.42 -25.19 5.54
C ASP A 40 6.57 -24.85 4.05
N GLN A 41 7.79 -25.07 3.52
CA GLN A 41 8.12 -24.71 2.13
C GLN A 41 7.31 -25.51 1.10
N ASN A 42 7.02 -26.79 1.36
CA ASN A 42 6.27 -27.61 0.40
C ASN A 42 4.83 -27.09 0.29
N CYS A 43 4.23 -26.71 1.41
CA CYS A 43 2.90 -26.10 1.42
C CYS A 43 2.90 -24.70 0.78
N ILE A 44 3.97 -23.91 0.95
CA ILE A 44 4.13 -22.62 0.24
C ILE A 44 4.12 -22.85 -1.27
N ASP A 45 4.95 -23.76 -1.77
CA ASP A 45 5.05 -24.04 -3.20
C ASP A 45 3.71 -24.56 -3.78
N LEU A 46 3.01 -25.39 -3.00
CA LEU A 46 1.68 -25.91 -3.35
C LEU A 46 0.64 -24.79 -3.41
N LEU A 47 0.61 -23.88 -2.43
CA LEU A 47 -0.30 -22.74 -2.44
C LEU A 47 0.03 -21.76 -3.57
N CYS A 48 1.32 -21.52 -3.86
CA CYS A 48 1.72 -20.69 -5.00
C CYS A 48 1.21 -21.26 -6.33
N ASN A 49 1.18 -22.59 -6.49
CA ASN A 49 0.56 -23.23 -7.65
C ASN A 49 -0.97 -23.06 -7.66
N LEU A 50 -1.64 -23.30 -6.53
CA LEU A 50 -3.10 -23.10 -6.42
C LEU A 50 -3.51 -21.65 -6.71
N ALA A 51 -2.70 -20.68 -6.31
CA ALA A 51 -2.91 -19.27 -6.58
C ALA A 51 -2.93 -18.93 -8.08
N LEU A 52 -2.35 -19.76 -8.95
CA LEU A 52 -2.40 -19.56 -10.42
C LEU A 52 -3.80 -19.78 -11.00
N ARG A 53 -4.73 -20.41 -10.27
CA ARG A 53 -6.11 -20.56 -10.71
C ARG A 53 -6.78 -19.19 -10.86
N ASN A 54 -7.65 -19.06 -11.85
CA ASN A 54 -8.40 -17.84 -12.14
C ASN A 54 -9.82 -17.86 -11.54
N ASP A 55 -10.06 -18.73 -10.56
CA ASP A 55 -11.33 -18.85 -9.84
C ASP A 55 -11.22 -18.26 -8.41
N GLU A 56 -12.34 -18.23 -7.69
CA GLU A 56 -12.41 -17.69 -6.33
C GLU A 56 -11.39 -18.34 -5.38
N LEU A 57 -11.14 -19.63 -5.55
CA LEU A 57 -10.12 -20.36 -4.78
C LEU A 57 -8.73 -19.78 -5.05
N GLY A 58 -8.35 -19.64 -6.32
CA GLY A 58 -7.06 -19.07 -6.70
C GLY A 58 -6.87 -17.64 -6.16
N HIS A 59 -7.90 -16.79 -6.25
CA HIS A 59 -7.86 -15.44 -5.69
C HIS A 59 -7.73 -15.42 -4.16
N ARG A 60 -8.45 -16.30 -3.46
CA ARG A 60 -8.37 -16.42 -2.00
C ARG A 60 -6.98 -16.87 -1.53
N VAL A 61 -6.39 -17.86 -2.20
CA VAL A 61 -5.05 -18.35 -1.88
C VAL A 61 -3.98 -17.30 -2.21
N GLU A 62 -4.11 -16.63 -3.36
CA GLU A 62 -3.22 -15.54 -3.76
C GLU A 62 -3.23 -14.40 -2.75
N LYS A 63 -4.42 -13.98 -2.29
CA LYS A 63 -4.55 -12.96 -1.26
C LYS A 63 -3.91 -13.40 0.06
N PHE A 64 -4.17 -14.62 0.51
CA PHE A 64 -3.56 -15.16 1.74
C PHE A 64 -2.02 -15.12 1.69
N LEU A 65 -1.42 -15.56 0.58
CA LEU A 65 0.04 -15.50 0.39
C LEU A 65 0.56 -14.06 0.41
N PHE A 66 -0.16 -13.14 -0.23
CA PHE A 66 0.22 -11.73 -0.24
C PHE A 66 0.08 -11.06 1.12
N ASP A 67 -0.94 -11.40 1.90
CA ASP A 67 -1.13 -10.88 3.26
C ASP A 67 0.04 -11.28 4.18
N LEU A 68 0.56 -12.51 4.05
CA LEU A 68 1.79 -12.95 4.75
C LEU A 68 3.04 -12.25 4.22
N PHE A 69 3.19 -12.12 2.89
CA PHE A 69 4.33 -11.46 2.26
C PHE A 69 4.42 -9.97 2.59
N SER A 70 3.28 -9.28 2.66
CA SER A 70 3.18 -7.85 2.93
C SER A 70 3.22 -7.50 4.42
N GLY A 71 3.22 -8.51 5.30
CA GLY A 71 3.17 -8.33 6.76
C GLY A 71 1.81 -7.94 7.30
N ARG A 72 0.74 -7.95 6.47
CA ARG A 72 -0.64 -7.75 6.93
C ARG A 72 -1.08 -8.91 7.85
N SER A 73 -0.61 -10.12 7.57
CA SER A 73 -0.73 -11.30 8.42
C SER A 73 0.64 -11.73 8.94
N SER A 74 0.70 -12.14 10.21
CA SER A 74 1.91 -12.68 10.82
C SER A 74 2.19 -14.12 10.36
N GLY A 75 3.46 -14.46 10.19
CA GLY A 75 3.89 -15.83 9.91
C GLY A 75 5.30 -16.12 10.47
N SER A 76 5.85 -17.28 10.13
CA SER A 76 7.21 -17.65 10.53
C SER A 76 8.25 -16.62 10.08
N PRO A 77 9.41 -16.51 10.75
CA PRO A 77 10.50 -15.66 10.29
C PRO A 77 10.88 -15.91 8.82
N ASP A 78 11.15 -14.84 8.07
CA ASP A 78 11.51 -14.86 6.64
C ASP A 78 10.47 -15.53 5.71
N ILE A 79 9.21 -15.68 6.15
CA ILE A 79 8.14 -16.25 5.33
C ILE A 79 7.94 -15.46 4.03
N ASP A 80 8.13 -14.14 4.07
CA ASP A 80 8.02 -13.27 2.90
C ASP A 80 9.06 -13.64 1.83
N LYS A 81 10.29 -13.96 2.23
CA LYS A 81 11.37 -14.45 1.35
C LYS A 81 11.08 -15.83 0.78
N LYS A 82 10.44 -16.72 1.56
CA LYS A 82 10.05 -18.05 1.07
C LYS A 82 8.96 -17.94 0.01
N ILE A 83 7.93 -17.12 0.27
CA ILE A 83 6.81 -16.91 -0.64
C ILE A 83 7.27 -16.25 -1.94
N ASN A 84 8.03 -15.16 -1.86
CA ASN A 84 8.43 -14.43 -3.06
C ASN A 84 9.41 -15.24 -3.93
N GLN A 85 10.28 -16.06 -3.33
CA GLN A 85 11.18 -16.95 -4.03
C GLN A 85 10.42 -18.07 -4.76
N ALA A 86 9.39 -18.65 -4.14
CA ALA A 86 8.50 -19.62 -4.79
C ALA A 86 7.78 -18.98 -6.00
N CYS A 87 7.30 -17.74 -5.86
CA CYS A 87 6.69 -16.99 -6.95
C CYS A 87 7.68 -16.72 -8.10
N LEU A 88 8.94 -16.38 -7.78
CA LEU A 88 9.98 -16.20 -8.79
C LEU A 88 10.29 -17.49 -9.57
N VAL A 89 10.31 -18.64 -8.89
CA VAL A 89 10.47 -19.94 -9.56
C VAL A 89 9.31 -20.20 -10.51
N LEU A 90 8.06 -19.94 -10.11
CA LEU A 90 6.90 -20.05 -11.00
C LEU A 90 7.00 -19.11 -12.21
N TYR A 91 7.40 -17.87 -11.99
CA TYR A 91 7.64 -16.91 -13.08
C TYR A 91 8.71 -17.40 -14.06
N GLN A 92 9.81 -17.95 -13.56
CA GLN A 92 10.87 -18.50 -14.41
C GLN A 92 10.41 -19.73 -15.20
N ILE A 93 9.62 -20.61 -14.57
CA ILE A 93 9.02 -21.76 -15.24
C ILE A 93 8.11 -21.26 -16.37
N ALA A 94 7.25 -20.27 -16.12
CA ALA A 94 6.32 -19.73 -17.11
C ALA A 94 7.03 -19.18 -18.37
N ASN A 95 8.18 -18.53 -18.17
CA ASN A 95 8.91 -17.81 -19.22
C ASN A 95 10.08 -18.59 -19.84
N ASN A 96 10.30 -19.85 -19.45
CA ASN A 96 11.33 -20.70 -20.04
C ASN A 96 10.93 -21.16 -21.46
N ASP A 97 11.90 -21.40 -22.36
CA ASP A 97 11.69 -21.67 -23.80
C ASP A 97 10.73 -22.84 -24.11
N ILE A 98 10.57 -23.79 -23.18
CA ILE A 98 9.68 -24.96 -23.32
C ILE A 98 8.20 -24.58 -23.11
N THR A 99 7.94 -23.50 -22.36
CA THR A 99 6.60 -22.99 -22.02
C THR A 99 6.36 -21.58 -22.54
N LYS A 100 7.31 -20.98 -23.28
CA LYS A 100 7.14 -19.66 -23.88
C LYS A 100 5.85 -19.65 -24.69
N ASN A 101 4.93 -18.77 -24.33
CA ASN A 101 3.53 -18.65 -24.76
C ASN A 101 2.47 -19.39 -23.92
N ASN A 102 2.76 -19.80 -22.68
CA ASN A 102 1.72 -20.27 -21.77
C ASN A 102 0.88 -19.11 -21.22
N THR A 103 0.11 -18.46 -22.11
CA THR A 103 -0.81 -17.37 -21.82
C THR A 103 -1.96 -17.80 -20.91
N GLU A 104 -2.09 -19.09 -20.62
CA GLU A 104 -3.05 -19.63 -19.66
C GLU A 104 -2.75 -19.16 -18.22
N TRP A 105 -1.46 -18.94 -17.89
CA TRP A 105 -1.03 -18.41 -16.59
C TRP A 105 -1.12 -16.88 -16.56
N LYS A 106 -2.32 -16.36 -16.79
CA LYS A 106 -2.61 -14.92 -16.89
C LYS A 106 -2.00 -14.09 -15.76
N LYS A 107 -2.05 -14.59 -14.52
CA LYS A 107 -1.50 -13.90 -13.35
C LYS A 107 0.00 -13.61 -13.45
N LEU A 108 0.78 -14.39 -14.22
CA LEU A 108 2.21 -14.14 -14.42
C LEU A 108 2.52 -13.17 -15.59
N HIS A 109 1.48 -12.67 -16.25
CA HIS A 109 1.54 -11.73 -17.38
C HIS A 109 0.59 -10.54 -17.22
N ALA A 110 0.01 -10.36 -16.03
CA ALA A 110 -0.92 -9.29 -15.69
C ALA A 110 -0.57 -8.70 -14.32
N PRO A 111 -1.14 -7.55 -13.93
CA PRO A 111 -0.87 -6.90 -12.64
C PRO A 111 -1.41 -7.68 -11.44
N SER A 112 -0.83 -8.85 -11.13
CA SER A 112 -1.26 -9.73 -10.04
C SER A 112 -0.34 -9.64 -8.82
N ARG A 113 -0.86 -10.08 -7.68
CA ARG A 113 -0.08 -10.26 -6.45
C ARG A 113 1.06 -11.26 -6.64
N LEU A 114 0.84 -12.37 -7.35
CA LEU A 114 1.89 -13.34 -7.66
C LEU A 114 3.05 -12.74 -8.45
N LEU A 115 2.74 -11.94 -9.47
CA LEU A 115 3.75 -11.31 -10.31
C LEU A 115 4.54 -10.24 -9.54
N TYR A 116 3.85 -9.45 -8.71
CA TYR A 116 4.50 -8.49 -7.82
C TYR A 116 5.45 -9.19 -6.83
N MET A 117 5.02 -10.29 -6.21
CA MET A 117 5.88 -11.09 -5.32
C MET A 117 7.10 -11.63 -6.07
N ALA A 118 6.92 -12.21 -7.26
CA ALA A 118 8.03 -12.72 -8.08
C ALA A 118 9.08 -11.64 -8.40
N GLY A 119 8.66 -10.43 -8.79
CA GLY A 119 9.58 -9.33 -9.08
C GLY A 119 10.30 -8.78 -7.86
N SER A 120 9.74 -8.94 -6.66
CA SER A 120 10.40 -8.56 -5.41
C SER A 120 11.62 -9.43 -5.10
N ALA A 121 11.59 -10.72 -5.46
CA ALA A 121 12.63 -11.70 -5.12
C ALA A 121 13.87 -11.65 -6.03
N THR A 122 13.72 -11.20 -7.28
CA THR A 122 14.88 -11.10 -8.19
C THR A 122 15.81 -9.98 -7.75
N THR A 123 17.12 -10.16 -7.87
CA THR A 123 18.14 -9.10 -7.68
C THR A 123 18.53 -8.43 -8.99
N ASP A 124 18.14 -9.02 -10.13
CA ASP A 124 18.42 -8.50 -11.47
C ASP A 124 17.47 -7.35 -11.81
N LEU A 125 18.02 -6.14 -11.94
CA LEU A 125 17.28 -4.93 -12.27
C LEU A 125 16.59 -5.01 -13.64
N SER A 126 17.22 -5.67 -14.63
CA SER A 126 16.61 -5.84 -15.95
C SER A 126 15.32 -6.65 -15.86
N LYS A 127 15.33 -7.73 -15.07
CA LYS A 127 14.13 -8.54 -14.80
C LYS A 127 13.08 -7.79 -13.98
N LYS A 128 13.50 -6.97 -13.01
CA LYS A 128 12.56 -6.11 -12.28
C LYS A 128 11.84 -5.17 -13.24
N ILE A 129 12.59 -4.50 -14.11
CA ILE A 129 12.02 -3.62 -15.12
C ILE A 129 11.08 -4.40 -16.05
N GLU A 130 11.46 -5.58 -16.55
CA GLU A 130 10.57 -6.41 -17.39
C GLU A 130 9.25 -6.75 -16.69
N ILE A 131 9.31 -7.16 -15.42
CA ILE A 131 8.12 -7.49 -14.62
C ILE A 131 7.29 -6.24 -14.35
N ALA A 132 7.93 -5.13 -14.03
CA ALA A 132 7.27 -3.85 -13.77
C ALA A 132 6.49 -3.33 -14.99
N HIS A 133 6.99 -3.53 -16.23
CA HIS A 133 6.22 -3.25 -17.44
C HIS A 133 4.89 -4.05 -17.50
N LYS A 134 4.92 -5.33 -17.11
CA LYS A 134 3.72 -6.20 -17.09
C LYS A 134 2.69 -5.78 -16.03
N ILE A 135 3.16 -5.13 -14.95
CA ILE A 135 2.32 -4.67 -13.83
C ILE A 135 1.75 -3.27 -14.10
N MET A 136 2.59 -2.33 -14.53
CA MET A 136 2.16 -0.93 -14.75
C MET A 136 1.43 -0.74 -16.08
N GLY A 137 1.69 -1.60 -17.06
CA GLY A 137 1.24 -1.39 -18.44
C GLY A 137 1.90 -0.14 -19.05
N ASP A 138 1.21 0.47 -20.00
CA ASP A 138 1.62 1.74 -20.61
C ASP A 138 1.11 2.91 -19.74
N GLN A 139 1.90 3.36 -18.76
CA GLN A 139 1.56 4.56 -17.98
C GLN A 139 1.91 5.85 -18.73
N PHE A 140 1.07 6.88 -18.57
CA PHE A 140 1.24 8.22 -19.13
C PHE A 140 1.47 9.24 -18.00
N ALA A 141 2.43 10.15 -18.14
CA ALA A 141 2.62 11.25 -17.19
C ALA A 141 1.49 12.24 -17.31
N GLN A 142 1.03 12.76 -16.17
CA GLN A 142 0.17 13.93 -16.10
C GLN A 142 1.00 15.23 -16.09
N THR A 143 2.29 15.18 -15.74
CA THR A 143 3.20 16.34 -15.76
C THR A 143 4.61 15.96 -16.24
N ASP A 144 5.35 16.94 -16.80
CA ASP A 144 6.76 16.78 -17.23
C ASP A 144 7.73 16.47 -16.05
N GLN A 145 7.23 16.46 -14.82
CA GLN A 145 7.96 16.26 -13.57
C GLN A 145 7.67 14.90 -12.93
N GLU A 146 6.57 14.25 -13.33
CA GLU A 146 6.31 12.87 -12.96
C GLU A 146 7.32 11.96 -13.66
N GLN A 147 8.04 11.16 -12.88
CA GLN A 147 8.83 10.06 -13.43
C GLN A 147 7.86 8.98 -13.91
N VAL A 148 7.25 9.21 -15.08
CA VAL A 148 6.61 8.12 -15.81
C VAL A 148 7.65 7.39 -16.62
N GLY A 149 7.66 6.09 -16.38
CA GLY A 149 8.72 5.23 -16.85
C GLY A 149 8.71 4.00 -15.99
N VAL A 150 9.26 2.93 -16.54
CA VAL A 150 9.35 1.70 -15.78
C VAL A 150 10.41 1.83 -14.72
N GLU A 151 9.97 2.30 -13.57
CA GLU A 151 10.75 2.38 -12.36
C GLU A 151 10.84 1.01 -11.68
N ASN A 152 11.88 0.85 -10.88
CA ASN A 152 11.96 -0.27 -9.96
C ASN A 152 10.87 -0.15 -8.89
N LEU A 153 9.71 -0.78 -9.13
CA LEU A 153 8.55 -0.83 -8.22
C LEU A 153 8.93 -1.26 -6.78
N TRP A 154 9.95 -2.10 -6.65
CA TRP A 154 10.42 -2.63 -5.36
C TRP A 154 11.57 -1.82 -4.75
N CYS A 155 11.86 -0.63 -5.27
CA CYS A 155 12.84 0.28 -4.66
C CYS A 155 12.32 0.79 -3.31
N SER A 156 13.11 0.58 -2.25
CA SER A 156 12.79 1.01 -0.88
C SER A 156 12.89 2.53 -0.67
N ALA A 157 13.37 3.27 -1.68
CA ALA A 157 13.53 4.72 -1.68
C ALA A 157 12.72 5.40 -2.80
N ARG A 158 11.75 4.70 -3.41
CA ARG A 158 10.86 5.32 -4.41
C ARG A 158 9.83 6.23 -3.71
N MET A 159 9.60 7.41 -4.29
CA MET A 159 8.49 8.29 -3.93
C MET A 159 7.21 7.78 -4.59
N LEU A 160 6.12 7.69 -3.83
CA LEU A 160 4.85 7.19 -4.36
C LEU A 160 4.23 8.18 -5.35
N SER A 161 3.61 7.68 -6.41
CA SER A 161 2.85 8.50 -7.37
C SER A 161 1.46 8.85 -6.80
N SER A 162 0.83 9.87 -7.38
CA SER A 162 -0.54 10.26 -7.01
C SER A 162 -1.54 9.13 -7.20
N ASP A 163 -1.47 8.40 -8.32
CA ASP A 163 -2.40 7.31 -8.62
C ASP A 163 -2.26 6.12 -7.67
N GLU A 164 -1.03 5.73 -7.35
CA GLU A 164 -0.78 4.65 -6.38
C GLU A 164 -1.27 5.04 -4.99
N LEU A 165 -0.97 6.26 -4.54
CA LEU A 165 -1.39 6.75 -3.24
C LEU A 165 -2.91 6.93 -3.18
N ALA A 166 -3.54 7.40 -4.25
CA ALA A 166 -4.99 7.52 -4.37
C ALA A 166 -5.68 6.16 -4.26
N ALA A 167 -5.23 5.17 -5.04
CA ALA A 167 -5.81 3.83 -5.02
C ALA A 167 -5.77 3.22 -3.61
N ALA A 168 -4.63 3.34 -2.93
CA ALA A 168 -4.46 2.80 -1.59
C ALA A 168 -5.28 3.55 -0.52
N THR A 169 -5.24 4.88 -0.52
CA THR A 169 -5.91 5.66 0.52
C THR A 169 -7.43 5.71 0.36
N LEU A 170 -7.94 5.75 -0.88
CA LEU A 170 -9.37 5.58 -1.15
C LEU A 170 -9.84 4.17 -0.80
N GLY A 171 -9.04 3.15 -1.16
CA GLY A 171 -9.32 1.75 -0.82
C GLY A 171 -9.35 1.48 0.68
N LEU A 172 -8.50 2.17 1.45
CA LEU A 172 -8.42 2.05 2.90
C LEU A 172 -9.68 2.57 3.62
N VAL A 173 -10.32 3.63 3.09
CA VAL A 173 -11.42 4.33 3.78
C VAL A 173 -12.81 3.99 3.22
N GLN A 174 -12.93 3.02 2.31
CA GLN A 174 -14.22 2.66 1.69
C GLN A 174 -15.32 2.30 2.71
N GLU A 175 -14.93 1.73 3.85
CA GLU A 175 -15.84 1.33 4.93
C GLU A 175 -15.89 2.36 6.08
N SER A 176 -15.26 3.52 5.92
CA SER A 176 -15.14 4.57 6.96
C SER A 176 -16.00 5.81 6.62
N PRO A 177 -17.30 5.84 6.96
CA PRO A 177 -18.21 6.90 6.51
C PRO A 177 -17.90 8.29 7.08
N LEU A 178 -17.10 8.38 8.14
CA LEU A 178 -16.71 9.63 8.78
C LEU A 178 -15.37 10.19 8.26
N LEU A 179 -14.71 9.47 7.36
CA LEU A 179 -13.39 9.79 6.84
C LEU A 179 -13.45 9.89 5.31
N SER A 180 -13.20 11.07 4.78
CA SER A 180 -13.13 11.32 3.33
C SER A 180 -11.70 11.63 2.95
N VAL A 181 -11.20 10.97 1.91
CA VAL A 181 -9.87 11.22 1.35
C VAL A 181 -10.03 11.71 -0.08
N ASN A 182 -9.38 12.83 -0.42
CA ASN A 182 -9.40 13.40 -1.76
C ASN A 182 -8.21 12.90 -2.59
N TYR A 183 -8.33 13.00 -3.91
CA TYR A 183 -7.24 12.62 -4.82
C TYR A 183 -5.99 13.49 -4.54
N PRO A 184 -4.77 12.91 -4.50
CA PRO A 184 -3.55 13.65 -4.21
C PRO A 184 -3.25 14.76 -5.23
N ILE A 185 -2.82 15.92 -4.74
CA ILE A 185 -2.56 17.11 -5.57
C ILE A 185 -1.21 17.75 -5.26
N GLY A 186 -0.67 18.53 -6.17
CA GLY A 186 0.37 19.52 -5.84
C GLY A 186 -0.22 20.70 -5.06
N LEU A 187 0.58 21.37 -4.22
CA LEU A 187 0.12 22.58 -3.52
C LEU A 187 -0.06 23.76 -4.49
N ILE A 188 0.98 24.04 -5.29
CA ILE A 188 1.05 25.17 -6.21
C ILE A 188 1.16 24.65 -7.65
N HIS A 189 0.29 25.11 -8.53
CA HIS A 189 0.36 24.74 -9.93
C HIS A 189 1.66 25.28 -10.57
N PRO A 190 2.46 24.45 -11.28
CA PRO A 190 3.78 24.84 -11.78
C PRO A 190 3.75 26.08 -12.69
N THR A 191 2.74 26.19 -13.57
CA THR A 191 2.60 27.28 -14.53
C THR A 191 1.82 28.48 -14.01
N THR A 192 0.57 28.29 -13.56
CA THR A 192 -0.32 29.40 -13.15
C THR A 192 0.05 29.99 -11.79
N LYS A 193 0.86 29.28 -10.99
CA LYS A 193 1.19 29.61 -9.59
C LYS A 193 -0.03 29.68 -8.67
N GLU A 194 -1.15 29.11 -9.11
CA GLU A 194 -2.36 29.03 -8.31
C GLU A 194 -2.22 27.99 -7.21
N ASN A 195 -2.83 28.28 -6.07
CA ASN A 195 -2.93 27.35 -4.95
C ASN A 195 -4.05 26.33 -5.24
N ILE A 196 -3.66 25.10 -5.57
CA ILE A 196 -4.57 24.04 -6.00
C ILE A 196 -5.42 23.55 -4.82
N LEU A 197 -4.85 23.49 -3.61
CA LEU A 197 -5.58 23.13 -2.40
C LEU A 197 -6.75 24.08 -2.16
N ARG A 198 -6.51 25.39 -2.31
CA ARG A 198 -7.55 26.42 -2.20
C ARG A 198 -8.68 26.20 -3.21
N THR A 199 -8.34 25.93 -4.46
CA THR A 199 -9.33 25.68 -5.52
C THR A 199 -10.16 24.43 -5.24
N GLN A 200 -9.51 23.33 -4.82
CA GLN A 200 -10.22 22.10 -4.47
C GLN A 200 -11.12 22.27 -3.23
N LEU A 201 -10.68 23.01 -2.22
CA LEU A 201 -11.52 23.30 -1.04
C LEU A 201 -12.77 24.08 -1.43
N LEU A 202 -12.65 25.12 -2.27
CA LEU A 202 -13.80 25.87 -2.78
C LEU A 202 -14.79 24.96 -3.51
N GLU A 203 -14.29 24.11 -4.39
CA GLU A 203 -15.11 23.17 -5.16
C GLU A 203 -15.81 22.15 -4.24
N LYS A 204 -15.06 21.54 -3.33
CA LYS A 204 -15.57 20.54 -2.38
C LYS A 204 -16.66 21.13 -1.49
N ILE A 205 -16.45 22.32 -0.95
CA ILE A 205 -17.44 23.02 -0.11
C ILE A 205 -18.70 23.35 -0.90
N ALA A 206 -18.56 23.81 -2.15
CA ALA A 206 -19.69 24.15 -3.00
C ALA A 206 -20.51 22.94 -3.45
N GLN A 207 -19.87 21.78 -3.65
CA GLN A 207 -20.51 20.58 -4.19
C GLN A 207 -21.05 19.64 -3.11
N SER A 208 -20.26 19.33 -2.09
CA SER A 208 -20.57 18.28 -1.10
C SER A 208 -20.47 18.75 0.36
N GLY A 209 -19.78 19.85 0.62
CA GLY A 209 -19.32 20.19 1.97
C GLY A 209 -18.13 19.32 2.41
N LEU A 210 -17.62 19.62 3.60
CA LEU A 210 -16.54 18.85 4.25
C LEU A 210 -17.12 17.78 5.17
N CYS A 211 -16.58 16.56 5.09
CA CYS A 211 -16.86 15.49 6.04
C CYS A 211 -16.34 15.82 7.45
N GLU A 212 -16.65 14.96 8.42
CA GLU A 212 -16.16 15.12 9.80
C GLU A 212 -14.63 15.09 9.87
N ASN A 213 -14.00 14.22 9.09
CA ASN A 213 -12.57 14.21 8.82
C ASN A 213 -12.36 14.23 7.29
N GLU A 214 -11.93 15.38 6.76
CA GLU A 214 -11.65 15.57 5.34
C GLU A 214 -10.14 15.66 5.12
N ILE A 215 -9.58 14.72 4.36
CA ILE A 215 -8.14 14.61 4.12
C ILE A 215 -7.81 15.05 2.70
N PHE A 216 -6.79 15.90 2.60
CA PHE A 216 -6.09 16.24 1.36
C PHE A 216 -4.65 15.77 1.45
N LEU A 217 -4.19 15.09 0.41
CA LEU A 217 -2.80 14.67 0.26
C LEU A 217 -2.11 15.66 -0.67
N ILE A 218 -1.11 16.38 -0.15
CA ILE A 218 -0.53 17.54 -0.82
C ILE A 218 0.94 17.29 -1.09
N ASN A 219 1.35 17.43 -2.35
CA ASN A 219 2.72 17.37 -2.78
C ASN A 219 3.33 18.78 -2.83
N THR A 220 4.49 18.98 -2.20
CA THR A 220 5.22 20.26 -2.24
C THR A 220 6.39 20.27 -3.24
N GLY A 221 6.49 19.25 -4.09
CA GLY A 221 7.54 19.02 -5.09
C GLY A 221 8.20 17.65 -4.90
N ASP A 222 8.78 17.43 -3.73
CA ASP A 222 9.54 16.23 -3.35
C ASP A 222 8.99 15.54 -2.09
N HIS A 223 7.86 16.02 -1.58
CA HIS A 223 7.31 15.55 -0.30
C HIS A 223 5.78 15.53 -0.28
N TRP A 224 5.21 14.45 0.28
CA TRP A 224 3.78 14.30 0.54
C TRP A 224 3.42 14.71 1.97
N LEU A 225 2.47 15.62 2.10
CA LEU A 225 1.86 16.05 3.35
C LEU A 225 0.46 15.47 3.47
N LEU A 226 0.06 15.14 4.71
CA LEU A 226 -1.34 14.90 5.05
C LEU A 226 -1.91 16.18 5.65
N CYS A 227 -2.93 16.73 5.01
CA CYS A 227 -3.70 17.87 5.48
C CYS A 227 -5.10 17.40 5.86
N LEU A 228 -5.42 17.47 7.15
CA LEU A 228 -6.70 17.05 7.72
C LEU A 228 -7.50 18.26 8.17
N PHE A 229 -8.70 18.41 7.63
CA PHE A 229 -9.74 19.27 8.18
C PHE A 229 -10.67 18.43 9.04
N TYR A 230 -10.81 18.80 10.31
CA TYR A 230 -11.67 18.06 11.25
C TYR A 230 -12.48 19.01 12.12
N LYS A 231 -13.63 18.54 12.64
CA LYS A 231 -14.48 19.34 13.52
C LYS A 231 -14.29 18.95 14.98
N LEU A 232 -14.15 19.95 15.83
CA LEU A 232 -14.12 19.79 17.29
C LEU A 232 -15.04 20.84 17.92
N ALA A 233 -16.12 20.41 18.56
CA ALA A 233 -17.11 21.28 19.22
C ALA A 233 -17.61 22.42 18.31
N GLU A 234 -18.07 22.09 17.10
CA GLU A 234 -18.58 23.01 16.05
C GLU A 234 -17.53 23.96 15.44
N LYS A 235 -16.26 23.87 15.84
CA LYS A 235 -15.14 24.58 15.20
C LYS A 235 -14.40 23.67 14.25
N ILE A 236 -14.13 24.16 13.05
CA ILE A 236 -13.24 23.48 12.10
C ILE A 236 -11.81 23.77 12.54
N LYS A 237 -10.98 22.74 12.53
CA LYS A 237 -9.53 22.80 12.76
C LYS A 237 -8.80 22.20 11.58
N CYS A 238 -7.56 22.61 11.40
CA CYS A 238 -6.68 22.10 10.36
C CYS A 238 -5.44 21.49 11.00
N LEU A 239 -5.05 20.30 10.54
CA LEU A 239 -3.84 19.61 10.96
C LEU A 239 -2.99 19.28 9.73
N ILE A 240 -1.72 19.69 9.77
CA ILE A 240 -0.71 19.33 8.79
C ILE A 240 0.26 18.35 9.42
N PHE A 241 0.34 17.15 8.85
CA PHE A 241 1.31 16.14 9.23
C PHE A 241 2.42 16.06 8.19
N ASN A 242 3.62 16.43 8.61
CA ASN A 242 4.86 16.46 7.84
C ASN A 242 5.84 15.45 8.44
N SER A 243 6.20 14.44 7.66
CA SER A 243 7.12 13.37 8.08
C SER A 243 8.57 13.63 7.67
N TYR A 244 8.91 14.86 7.27
CA TYR A 244 10.23 15.26 6.78
C TYR A 244 10.74 16.53 7.46
N HIS A 245 11.67 17.23 6.80
CA HIS A 245 12.18 18.53 7.26
C HIS A 245 11.06 19.57 7.33
N ASP A 246 11.24 20.53 8.25
CA ASP A 246 10.30 21.63 8.45
C ASP A 246 9.99 22.36 7.14
N LEU A 247 8.71 22.63 6.92
CA LEU A 247 8.23 23.39 5.79
C LEU A 247 8.73 24.84 5.88
N ASN A 248 9.08 25.40 4.73
CA ASN A 248 9.40 26.81 4.65
C ASN A 248 8.14 27.66 4.92
N GLU A 249 8.35 28.88 5.40
CA GLU A 249 7.26 29.80 5.77
C GLU A 249 6.30 30.09 4.62
N ASN A 250 6.77 30.19 3.38
CA ASN A 250 5.88 30.44 2.24
C ASN A 250 4.89 29.29 2.03
N THR A 251 5.37 28.04 2.10
CA THR A 251 4.54 26.85 2.01
C THR A 251 3.52 26.81 3.16
N LYS A 252 3.92 27.13 4.39
CA LYS A 252 3.00 27.21 5.54
C LYS A 252 1.92 28.27 5.32
N GLN A 253 2.29 29.46 4.85
CA GLN A 253 1.34 30.54 4.56
C GLN A 253 0.34 30.14 3.46
N GLU A 254 0.78 29.50 2.38
CA GLU A 254 -0.11 29.02 1.32
C GLU A 254 -1.14 27.99 1.84
N ILE A 255 -0.73 27.12 2.76
CA ILE A 255 -1.63 26.17 3.42
C ILE A 255 -2.62 26.90 4.33
N ILE A 256 -2.15 27.85 5.15
CA ILE A 256 -2.99 28.64 6.05
C ILE A 256 -4.04 29.46 5.26
N GLU A 257 -3.64 30.10 4.17
CA GLU A 257 -4.56 30.86 3.31
C GLU A 257 -5.61 29.97 2.65
N ALA A 258 -5.25 28.75 2.26
CA ALA A 258 -6.22 27.76 1.79
C ALA A 258 -7.14 27.29 2.93
N ALA A 259 -6.62 27.06 4.14
CA ALA A 259 -7.39 26.61 5.29
C ALA A 259 -8.46 27.62 5.73
N LYS A 260 -8.23 28.92 5.56
CA LYS A 260 -9.25 29.98 5.80
C LYS A 260 -10.52 29.79 4.97
N ILE A 261 -10.42 29.19 3.77
CA ILE A 261 -11.59 28.87 2.94
C ILE A 261 -12.49 27.82 3.62
N ALA A 262 -11.89 26.91 4.38
CA ALA A 262 -12.62 25.91 5.15
C ALA A 262 -13.26 26.47 6.42
N GLY A 263 -13.14 27.78 6.70
CA GLY A 263 -13.74 28.41 7.88
C GLY A 263 -12.83 28.49 9.10
N ILE A 264 -11.52 28.28 8.93
CA ILE A 264 -10.51 28.53 9.96
C ILE A 264 -10.43 30.04 10.24
N SER A 265 -10.72 30.44 11.49
CA SER A 265 -10.77 31.85 11.90
C SER A 265 -9.43 32.41 12.37
N GLU A 266 -8.62 31.58 13.03
CA GLU A 266 -7.36 32.00 13.64
C GLU A 266 -6.22 31.15 13.10
N ASN A 267 -5.05 31.74 12.87
CA ASN A 267 -3.88 30.98 12.41
C ASN A 267 -3.46 29.90 13.44
N GLU A 268 -3.80 30.09 14.72
CA GLU A 268 -3.56 29.15 15.81
C GLU A 268 -4.41 27.86 15.71
N ASP A 269 -5.45 27.85 14.86
CA ASP A 269 -6.27 26.66 14.59
C ASP A 269 -5.65 25.75 13.49
N VAL A 270 -4.44 26.06 13.03
CA VAL A 270 -3.64 25.22 12.11
C VAL A 270 -2.46 24.60 12.87
N ASP A 271 -2.60 23.33 13.22
CA ASP A 271 -1.55 22.57 13.88
C ASP A 271 -0.56 22.01 12.85
N PHE A 272 0.73 22.32 12.99
CA PHE A 272 1.80 21.70 12.21
C PHE A 272 2.54 20.67 13.07
N ILE A 273 2.43 19.39 12.71
CA ILE A 273 3.23 18.30 13.26
C ILE A 273 4.35 18.02 12.27
N GLU A 274 5.57 18.47 12.59
CA GLU A 274 6.75 18.34 11.73
C GLU A 274 7.81 17.51 12.45
N MET A 275 7.96 16.26 12.03
CA MET A 275 8.92 15.32 12.62
C MET A 275 9.55 14.51 11.49
N ASN A 276 10.87 14.59 11.33
CA ASN A 276 11.55 13.83 10.30
C ASN A 276 11.62 12.33 10.67
N LEU A 277 10.79 11.52 10.00
CA LEU A 277 10.68 10.06 10.20
C LEU A 277 11.37 9.27 9.07
N GLN A 278 12.03 9.95 8.12
CA GLN A 278 12.46 9.37 6.85
C GLN A 278 13.94 9.01 6.76
N ASN A 279 14.68 9.07 7.88
CA ASN A 279 16.09 8.70 7.91
C ASN A 279 16.31 7.24 7.47
N ASP A 280 15.53 6.31 8.02
CA ASP A 280 15.56 4.88 7.69
C ASP A 280 14.37 4.46 6.79
N VAL A 281 13.54 5.43 6.39
CA VAL A 281 12.36 5.27 5.53
C VAL A 281 12.44 6.28 4.37
N PRO A 282 13.43 6.15 3.47
CA PRO A 282 13.68 7.16 2.44
C PRO A 282 12.49 7.31 1.50
N ASN A 283 12.14 8.56 1.19
CA ASN A 283 10.93 8.92 0.44
C ASN A 283 9.66 8.25 1.00
N GLY A 284 9.61 8.09 2.33
CA GLY A 284 8.54 7.47 3.10
C GLY A 284 7.31 8.35 3.28
N CYS A 285 7.31 9.58 2.77
CA CYS A 285 6.24 10.56 2.97
C CYS A 285 4.83 10.02 2.64
N GLY A 286 4.68 9.32 1.51
CA GLY A 286 3.42 8.67 1.14
C GLY A 286 3.06 7.47 2.02
N LEU A 287 4.05 6.73 2.54
CA LEU A 287 3.83 5.61 3.48
C LEU A 287 3.27 6.14 4.80
N PHE A 288 3.85 7.22 5.32
CA PHE A 288 3.40 7.85 6.55
C PHE A 288 2.03 8.50 6.38
N CYS A 289 1.71 9.07 5.20
CA CYS A 289 0.35 9.52 4.89
C CYS A 289 -0.65 8.35 4.96
N TYR A 290 -0.39 7.25 4.24
CA TYR A 290 -1.25 6.07 4.26
C TYR A 290 -1.45 5.51 5.68
N HIS A 291 -0.36 5.35 6.44
CA HIS A 291 -0.44 4.83 7.80
C HIS A 291 -1.15 5.79 8.77
N ALA A 292 -0.95 7.11 8.64
CA ALA A 292 -1.69 8.09 9.42
C ALA A 292 -3.20 8.02 9.15
N ILE A 293 -3.62 7.86 7.88
CA ILE A 293 -5.04 7.66 7.54
C ILE A 293 -5.57 6.37 8.16
N GLN A 294 -4.77 5.29 8.18
CA GLN A 294 -5.14 4.03 8.84
C GLN A 294 -5.30 4.19 10.35
N LEU A 295 -4.47 5.00 11.00
CA LEU A 295 -4.63 5.31 12.42
C LEU A 295 -5.92 6.09 12.65
N LEU A 296 -6.18 7.13 11.85
CA LEU A 296 -7.37 7.98 11.97
C LEU A 296 -8.67 7.21 11.72
N SER A 297 -8.69 6.23 10.80
CA SER A 297 -9.87 5.39 10.56
C SER A 297 -10.20 4.49 11.76
N ASN A 298 -9.21 4.14 12.57
CA ASN A 298 -9.35 3.28 13.75
C ASN A 298 -9.40 4.05 15.09
N ALA A 299 -9.09 5.35 15.09
CA ALA A 299 -8.96 6.17 16.30
C ALA A 299 -10.31 6.58 16.93
N GLY A 300 -11.42 6.39 16.23
CA GLY A 300 -12.76 6.72 16.73
C GLY A 300 -12.92 8.21 17.03
N GLN A 301 -13.06 8.58 18.31
CA GLN A 301 -13.27 9.95 18.77
C GLN A 301 -12.02 10.58 19.41
N ASN A 302 -10.87 9.92 19.29
CA ASN A 302 -9.61 10.47 19.81
C ASN A 302 -9.20 11.71 19.02
N ASP A 303 -8.50 12.63 19.69
CA ASP A 303 -7.95 13.81 19.06
C ASP A 303 -6.91 13.43 17.97
N PRO A 304 -7.11 13.84 16.71
CA PRO A 304 -6.19 13.54 15.61
C PRO A 304 -4.78 14.06 15.85
N VAL A 305 -4.64 15.22 16.51
CA VAL A 305 -3.33 15.84 16.77
C VAL A 305 -2.52 14.96 17.71
N THR A 306 -3.11 14.54 18.83
CA THR A 306 -2.49 13.63 19.79
C THR A 306 -2.16 12.28 19.13
N THR A 307 -3.11 11.72 18.37
CA THR A 307 -2.94 10.41 17.69
C THR A 307 -1.72 10.40 16.75
N LEU A 308 -1.58 11.42 15.90
CA LEU A 308 -0.47 11.46 14.94
C LEU A 308 0.86 11.86 15.58
N ARG A 309 0.84 12.72 16.62
CA ARG A 309 2.04 13.10 17.37
C ARG A 309 2.62 11.92 18.13
N GLU A 310 1.78 11.19 18.88
CA GLU A 310 2.21 9.99 19.61
C GLU A 310 2.74 8.92 18.64
N PHE A 311 2.11 8.74 17.48
CA PHE A 311 2.65 7.85 16.45
C PHE A 311 4.06 8.26 16.01
N ALA A 312 4.26 9.53 15.66
CA ALA A 312 5.56 10.02 15.20
C ALA A 312 6.65 9.94 16.29
N GLU A 313 6.31 10.29 17.53
CA GLU A 313 7.22 10.18 18.68
C GLU A 313 7.61 8.73 18.96
N ASN A 314 6.63 7.82 18.97
CA ASN A 314 6.88 6.39 19.16
C ASN A 314 7.70 5.80 18.00
N PHE A 315 7.43 6.20 16.76
CA PHE A 315 8.16 5.73 15.58
C PHE A 315 9.67 6.04 15.66
N LEU A 316 10.04 7.22 16.17
CA LEU A 316 11.44 7.61 16.37
C LEU A 316 12.17 6.76 17.42
N THR A 317 11.44 6.08 18.31
CA THR A 317 12.04 5.18 19.31
C THR A 317 12.28 3.77 18.77
N LEU A 318 11.74 3.44 17.60
CA LEU A 318 11.87 2.11 17.01
C LEU A 318 13.32 1.87 16.52
N PRO A 319 13.83 0.64 16.66
CA PRO A 319 15.08 0.23 16.03
C PRO A 319 15.05 0.41 14.51
N VAL A 320 16.23 0.61 13.91
CA VAL A 320 16.40 0.76 12.45
C VAL A 320 15.79 -0.44 11.69
N GLU A 321 15.91 -1.64 12.25
CA GLU A 321 15.35 -2.86 11.67
C GLU A 321 13.83 -2.80 11.57
N GLU A 322 13.15 -2.27 12.60
CA GLU A 322 11.70 -2.12 12.64
C GLU A 322 11.22 -1.00 11.69
N GLN A 323 11.96 0.11 11.62
CA GLN A 323 11.66 1.18 10.65
C GLN A 323 11.84 0.71 9.21
N THR A 324 12.90 -0.07 8.94
CA THR A 324 13.14 -0.67 7.61
C THR A 324 12.08 -1.73 7.27
N LEU A 325 11.58 -2.46 8.26
CA LEU A 325 10.49 -3.40 8.10
C LEU A 325 9.18 -2.67 7.75
N PHE A 326 8.84 -1.60 8.48
CA PHE A 326 7.73 -0.70 8.16
C PHE A 326 7.85 -0.18 6.72
N ASN A 327 9.03 0.30 6.34
CA ASN A 327 9.32 0.83 5.01
C ASN A 327 8.99 -0.17 3.88
N THR A 328 9.30 -1.44 4.14
CA THR A 328 9.12 -2.54 3.18
C THR A 328 7.67 -3.03 3.16
N GLN A 329 7.09 -3.30 4.32
CA GLN A 329 5.73 -3.83 4.47
C GLN A 329 4.69 -2.83 3.98
N THR A 330 4.80 -1.56 4.37
CA THR A 330 3.84 -0.52 4.00
C THR A 330 3.82 -0.29 2.48
N ARG A 331 4.97 -0.33 1.79
CA ARG A 331 5.00 -0.26 0.32
C ARG A 331 4.28 -1.43 -0.34
N ARG A 332 4.47 -2.65 0.17
CA ARG A 332 3.79 -3.85 -0.36
C ARG A 332 2.28 -3.73 -0.19
N GLN A 333 1.81 -3.28 0.98
CA GLN A 333 0.39 -3.10 1.27
C GLN A 333 -0.25 -2.00 0.43
N ILE A 334 0.44 -0.87 0.24
CA ILE A 334 -0.04 0.22 -0.61
C ILE A 334 -0.20 -0.25 -2.06
N TYR A 335 0.83 -0.91 -2.61
CA TYR A 335 0.79 -1.33 -4.01
C TYR A 335 -0.26 -2.43 -4.26
N GLU A 336 -0.70 -3.17 -3.23
CA GLU A 336 -1.78 -4.16 -3.36
C GLU A 336 -3.04 -3.58 -4.01
N TYR A 337 -3.38 -2.31 -3.70
CA TYR A 337 -4.55 -1.63 -4.23
C TYR A 337 -4.44 -1.29 -5.73
N SER A 338 -3.23 -1.38 -6.30
CA SER A 338 -2.97 -1.25 -7.73
C SER A 338 -2.88 -2.60 -8.45
N LEU A 339 -3.09 -3.72 -7.75
CA LEU A 339 -3.07 -5.08 -8.29
C LEU A 339 -4.49 -5.65 -8.42
N GLN A 340 -4.65 -6.60 -9.34
CA GLN A 340 -5.88 -7.36 -9.60
C GLN A 340 -6.07 -8.52 -8.61
#